data_AF-A0AAD1XGC4-F1
#
_entry.id   AF-A0AAD1XGC4-F1
#
_cell.length_a   1.000
_cell.length_b   1.000
_cell.length_c   1.000
_cell.angle_alpha   90.00
_cell.angle_beta   90.00
_cell.angle_gamma   90.00
#
_symmetry.space_group_name_H-M   'P 1'
#
loop_
_entity.id
_entity.type
_entity.pdbx_description
1 polymer ?
#
loop_
_entity_poly.entity_id
_entity_poly.type
_entity_poly.pdbx_seq_one_letter_code
_entity_poly.pdbx_strand_id
1 'polypeptide(L)'
;MNFRERLHKLVTEPWYLGTVYALTFVVVLGLLVWRMTVGGKKALVMYLCVHVYMLSANVIHPLMVIIVFEENNVTTCTKICCCLLSIFFIFTPLGCIICTMFSELFYNDPWPEEAEVITICLFSIPFLALYIPLPIVFDESKDAGFWIGYSLLIYLSIYCHLIYFWSKLIFDIEWETYLNPVTWIVALVFFIWYLVDLAANKMCKKPEEQRELDHIPAIDADFRARERSREYKDCIMQFELHVKQQDQIIRNQRRKIEELKRRQENNSDSDSELDSETSSESSEESSEFCYEDNEPKCPIDLEDFNDGRPVKECNRCNNKMHEECYRQWFNMKKKCPLCGLVPY
;
A
#
# COMPACT_ATOMS: atom_id res chain seq x y z
N MET A 1 18.96 2.90 -30.16
CA MET A 1 18.00 2.93 -29.03
C MET A 1 18.24 4.20 -28.23
N ASN A 2 17.27 5.10 -28.21
CA ASN A 2 17.42 6.43 -27.61
C ASN A 2 17.27 6.36 -26.08
N PHE A 3 17.83 7.32 -25.32
CA PHE A 3 17.83 7.31 -23.84
C PHE A 3 16.42 7.16 -23.25
N ARG A 4 15.44 7.79 -23.89
CA ARG A 4 14.00 7.70 -23.56
C ARG A 4 13.45 6.26 -23.65
N GLU A 5 13.90 5.47 -24.62
CA GLU A 5 13.47 4.07 -24.78
C GLU A 5 14.11 3.17 -23.72
N ARG A 6 15.35 3.47 -23.31
CA ARG A 6 16.02 2.74 -22.21
C ARG A 6 15.35 3.01 -20.86
N LEU A 7 14.97 4.26 -20.61
CA LEU A 7 14.28 4.65 -19.38
C LEU A 7 12.87 4.04 -19.30
N HIS A 8 12.13 4.07 -20.41
CA HIS A 8 10.80 3.47 -20.47
C HIS A 8 10.87 1.95 -20.23
N LYS A 9 11.84 1.26 -20.85
CA LYS A 9 12.03 -0.18 -20.66
C LYS A 9 12.40 -0.53 -19.21
N LEU A 10 13.25 0.26 -18.56
CA LEU A 10 13.61 0.08 -17.14
C LEU A 10 12.40 0.24 -16.20
N VAL A 11 11.55 1.23 -16.45
CA VAL A 11 10.40 1.54 -15.57
C VAL A 11 9.25 0.55 -15.76
N THR A 12 9.09 -0.03 -16.95
CA THR A 12 8.00 -0.97 -17.24
C THR A 12 8.28 -2.43 -16.87
N GLU A 13 9.52 -2.78 -16.52
CA GLU A 13 9.83 -4.18 -16.19
C GLU A 13 9.27 -4.57 -14.80
N PRO A 14 8.57 -5.72 -14.68
CA PRO A 14 7.84 -6.10 -13.46
C PRO A 14 8.71 -6.17 -12.18
N TRP A 15 9.99 -6.51 -12.33
CA TRP A 15 10.92 -6.56 -11.20
C TRP A 15 11.28 -5.16 -10.69
N TYR A 16 11.28 -4.13 -11.53
CA TYR A 16 11.56 -2.76 -11.11
C TYR A 16 10.44 -2.22 -10.20
N LEU A 17 9.17 -2.39 -10.59
CA LEU A 17 8.04 -2.07 -9.71
C LEU A 17 8.10 -2.91 -8.42
N GLY A 18 8.38 -4.21 -8.51
CA GLY A 18 8.52 -5.08 -7.34
C GLY A 18 9.61 -4.64 -6.37
N THR A 19 10.74 -4.13 -6.88
CA THR A 19 11.86 -3.65 -6.06
C THR A 19 11.55 -2.30 -5.41
N VAL A 20 10.86 -1.41 -6.13
CA VAL A 20 10.38 -0.12 -5.60
C VAL A 20 9.33 -0.32 -4.50
N TYR A 21 8.42 -1.29 -4.65
CA TYR A 21 7.46 -1.65 -3.60
C TYR A 21 8.10 -2.42 -2.42
N ALA A 22 9.12 -3.25 -2.67
CA ALA A 22 9.85 -3.94 -1.62
C ALA A 22 10.68 -3.00 -0.73
N LEU A 23 11.02 -1.81 -1.25
CA LEU A 23 11.81 -0.77 -0.58
C LEU A 23 10.95 0.39 -0.04
N THR A 24 9.62 0.29 -0.05
CA THR A 24 8.79 1.32 0.60
C THR A 24 8.94 1.23 2.12
N PHE A 25 9.66 2.20 2.68
CA PHE A 25 9.79 2.40 4.12
C PHE A 25 8.66 3.27 4.62
N VAL A 26 7.92 2.79 5.63
CA VAL A 26 7.06 3.69 6.42
C VAL A 26 7.91 4.17 7.59
N VAL A 27 8.08 5.48 7.73
CA VAL A 27 8.79 6.08 8.86
C VAL A 27 7.75 6.72 9.77
N VAL A 28 7.53 6.14 10.95
CA VAL A 28 6.67 6.74 11.98
C VAL A 28 7.56 7.49 12.97
N LEU A 29 7.35 8.80 13.08
CA LEU A 29 8.10 9.68 13.98
C LEU A 29 7.25 10.00 15.21
N GLY A 30 7.77 9.65 16.39
CA GLY A 30 7.22 10.06 17.69
C GLY A 30 8.17 11.02 18.39
N LEU A 31 7.69 12.21 18.77
CA LEU A 31 8.44 13.19 19.56
C LEU A 31 7.88 13.23 20.99
N LEU A 32 8.72 12.91 21.97
CA LEU A 32 8.41 13.12 23.39
C LEU A 32 9.37 14.16 23.97
N VAL A 33 8.79 15.23 24.52
CA VAL A 33 9.56 16.32 25.14
C VAL A 33 9.37 16.26 26.65
N TRP A 34 10.47 16.11 27.39
CA TRP A 34 10.47 16.08 28.84
C TRP A 34 11.36 17.19 29.40
N ARG A 35 10.80 18.05 30.24
CA ARG A 35 11.56 19.06 31.01
C ARG A 35 12.03 18.48 32.35
N MET A 36 13.33 18.47 32.61
CA MET A 36 13.89 17.97 33.86
C MET A 36 14.88 18.96 34.46
N THR A 37 15.13 18.86 35.78
CA THR A 37 16.11 19.70 36.46
C THR A 37 17.25 18.80 36.95
N VAL A 38 18.46 19.03 36.43
CA VAL A 38 19.65 18.26 36.80
C VAL A 38 20.67 19.22 37.38
N GLY A 39 21.04 19.03 38.64
CA GLY A 39 22.01 19.89 39.34
C GLY A 39 21.58 21.37 39.47
N GLY A 40 20.28 21.65 39.61
CA GLY A 40 19.75 23.01 39.72
C GLY A 40 19.60 23.76 38.38
N LYS A 41 20.02 23.16 37.27
CA LYS A 41 19.80 23.69 35.92
C LYS A 41 18.62 23.00 35.26
N LYS A 42 17.78 23.78 34.58
CA LYS A 42 16.68 23.26 33.77
C LYS A 42 17.22 22.76 32.44
N ALA A 43 16.87 21.53 32.07
CA ALA A 43 17.24 20.88 30.82
C ALA A 43 15.97 20.39 30.12
N LEU A 44 15.99 20.45 28.79
CA LEU A 44 14.96 19.89 27.93
C LEU A 44 15.53 18.63 27.29
N VAL A 45 14.92 17.48 27.57
CA VAL A 45 15.26 16.22 26.92
C VAL A 45 14.21 15.94 25.86
N MET A 46 14.64 15.80 24.62
CA MET A 46 13.78 15.36 23.53
C MET A 46 14.14 13.95 23.13
N TYR A 47 13.12 13.10 23.09
CA TYR A 47 13.19 11.75 22.56
C TYR A 47 12.58 11.77 21.18
N LEU A 48 13.41 11.46 20.18
CA LEU A 48 12.95 11.18 18.82
C LEU A 48 12.95 9.67 18.62
N CYS A 49 11.77 9.08 18.53
CA CYS A 49 11.61 7.68 18.20
C CYS A 49 11.31 7.57 16.70
N VAL A 50 12.21 6.93 15.96
CA VAL A 50 12.07 6.68 14.53
C VAL A 50 11.81 5.19 14.35
N HIS A 51 10.58 4.84 13.97
CA HIS A 51 10.25 3.48 13.57
C HIS A 51 10.39 3.36 12.07
N VAL A 52 11.37 2.58 11.61
CA VAL A 52 11.55 2.25 10.20
C VAL A 52 10.87 0.91 9.95
N TYR A 53 9.80 0.92 9.15
CA TYR A 53 9.08 -0.29 8.77
C TYR A 53 9.58 -0.79 7.41
N MET A 54 10.13 -2.01 7.40
CA MET A 54 10.39 -2.78 6.19
C MET A 54 9.14 -3.60 5.84
N LEU A 55 8.33 -3.13 4.89
CA LEU A 55 7.07 -3.79 4.51
C LEU A 55 7.27 -5.22 3.99
N SER A 56 8.44 -5.53 3.44
CA SER A 56 8.79 -6.86 2.90
C SER A 56 9.18 -7.89 3.97
N ALA A 57 9.55 -7.46 5.18
CA ALA A 57 10.14 -8.35 6.19
C ALA A 57 9.32 -8.49 7.48
N ASN A 58 8.31 -7.66 7.72
CA ASN A 58 7.59 -7.60 9.01
C ASN A 58 8.53 -7.41 10.23
N VAL A 59 9.70 -6.81 10.02
CA VAL A 59 10.67 -6.51 11.10
C VAL A 59 10.60 -5.02 11.44
N ILE A 60 10.42 -4.72 12.73
CA ILE A 60 10.43 -3.37 13.27
C ILE A 60 11.77 -3.17 13.97
N HIS A 61 12.58 -2.24 13.47
CA HIS A 61 13.77 -1.77 14.20
C HIS A 61 13.49 -0.38 14.78
N PRO A 62 13.23 -0.25 16.09
CA PRO A 62 13.12 1.05 16.73
C PRO A 62 14.51 1.68 16.84
N LEU A 63 14.71 2.83 16.19
CA LEU A 63 15.87 3.67 16.45
C LEU A 63 15.44 4.77 17.43
N MET A 64 16.02 4.77 18.63
CA MET A 64 15.78 5.81 19.64
C MET A 64 16.97 6.76 19.66
N VAL A 65 16.73 8.03 19.33
CA VAL A 65 17.72 9.09 19.44
C VAL A 65 17.30 10.00 20.60
N ILE A 66 18.18 10.12 21.59
CA ILE A 66 17.98 11.00 22.74
C ILE A 66 18.84 12.23 22.52
N ILE A 67 18.21 13.41 22.50
CA ILE A 67 18.92 14.68 22.39
C ILE A 67 18.61 15.52 23.63
N VAL A 68 19.67 15.91 24.34
CA VAL A 68 19.58 16.70 25.58
C VAL A 68 20.03 18.12 25.29
N PHE A 69 19.17 19.10 25.61
CA PHE A 69 19.45 20.52 25.43
C PHE A 69 19.42 21.26 26.76
N GLU A 70 20.31 22.25 26.89
CA GLU A 70 20.27 23.23 27.98
C GLU A 70 19.27 24.36 27.60
N GLU A 71 18.44 24.78 28.56
CA GLU A 71 17.20 25.54 28.30
C GLU A 71 17.39 26.91 27.61
N ASN A 72 18.60 27.45 27.59
CA ASN A 72 18.88 28.77 26.98
C ASN A 72 19.02 28.74 25.45
N ASN A 73 18.79 27.59 24.79
CA ASN A 73 19.11 27.41 23.35
C ASN A 73 17.94 26.85 22.53
N VAL A 74 16.71 27.27 22.84
CA VAL A 74 15.47 26.82 22.19
C VAL A 74 15.46 27.10 20.68
N THR A 75 16.01 28.22 20.22
CA THR A 75 16.13 28.53 18.79
C THR A 75 17.08 27.59 18.06
N THR A 76 18.20 27.23 18.69
CA THR A 76 19.17 26.25 18.17
C THR A 76 18.56 24.85 18.12
N CYS A 77 17.73 24.51 19.11
CA CYS A 77 16.99 23.26 19.19
C CYS A 77 16.00 23.08 18.02
N THR A 78 15.21 24.11 17.70
CA THR A 78 14.30 24.09 16.55
C THR A 78 15.06 23.97 15.23
N LYS A 79 16.18 24.70 15.07
CA LYS A 79 17.03 24.61 13.86
C LYS A 79 17.60 23.21 13.64
N ILE A 80 18.10 22.56 14.70
CA ILE A 80 18.65 21.20 14.60
C ILE A 80 17.56 20.18 14.27
N CYS A 81 16.38 20.27 14.88
CA CYS A 81 15.25 19.39 14.54
C CYS A 81 14.79 19.58 13.08
N CYS A 82 14.69 20.84 12.61
CA CYS A 82 14.36 21.13 11.21
C CYS A 82 15.42 20.60 10.25
N CYS A 83 16.71 20.75 10.55
CA CYS A 83 17.80 20.19 9.75
C CYS A 83 17.79 18.66 9.71
N LEU A 84 17.51 17.99 10.84
CA LEU A 84 17.43 16.53 10.86
C LEU A 84 16.23 16.02 10.05
N LEU A 85 15.07 16.68 10.15
CA LEU A 85 13.89 16.34 9.36
C LEU A 85 14.09 16.58 7.86
N SER A 86 14.78 17.65 7.46
CA SER A 86 15.09 17.92 6.05
C SER A 86 16.10 16.94 5.48
N ILE A 87 17.12 16.52 6.24
CA ILE A 87 18.04 15.45 5.84
C ILE A 87 17.27 14.15 5.59
N PHE A 88 16.33 13.77 6.45
CA PHE A 88 15.49 12.58 6.24
C PHE A 88 14.60 12.70 4.99
N PHE A 89 14.06 13.88 4.69
CA PHE A 89 13.26 14.12 3.49
C PHE A 89 14.08 14.01 2.20
N ILE A 90 15.33 14.48 2.19
CA ILE A 90 16.24 14.40 1.03
C ILE A 90 16.48 12.94 0.61
N PHE A 91 16.50 12.00 1.56
CA PHE A 91 16.71 10.58 1.25
C PHE A 91 15.47 9.86 0.69
N THR A 92 14.33 10.55 0.56
CA THR A 92 13.17 10.00 -0.18
C THR A 92 13.28 10.34 -1.66
N PRO A 93 12.88 9.45 -2.59
CA PRO A 93 12.94 9.72 -4.03
C PRO A 93 12.19 11.00 -4.44
N LEU A 94 11.10 11.31 -3.75
CA LEU A 94 10.33 12.55 -3.91
C LEU A 94 11.08 13.79 -3.41
N GLY A 95 11.79 13.69 -2.27
CA GLY A 95 12.64 14.77 -1.77
C GLY A 95 13.77 15.12 -2.71
N CYS A 96 14.39 14.11 -3.33
CA CYS A 96 15.40 14.32 -4.37
C CYS A 96 14.82 15.07 -5.57
N ILE A 97 13.69 14.63 -6.14
CA ILE A 97 13.06 15.28 -7.31
C ILE A 97 12.69 16.74 -7.02
N ILE A 98 12.14 17.01 -5.84
CA ILE A 98 11.77 18.37 -5.42
C ILE A 98 13.02 19.23 -5.22
N CYS A 99 14.08 18.71 -4.58
CA CYS A 99 15.36 19.41 -4.48
C CYS A 99 15.94 19.76 -5.84
N THR A 100 15.90 18.85 -6.82
CA THR A 100 16.41 19.13 -8.18
C THR A 100 15.58 20.20 -8.88
N MET A 101 14.24 20.10 -8.81
CA MET A 101 13.33 21.08 -9.40
C MET A 101 13.50 22.49 -8.81
N PHE A 102 13.73 22.57 -7.49
CA PHE A 102 13.95 23.86 -6.83
C PHE A 102 15.36 24.42 -7.07
N SER A 103 16.39 23.58 -7.20
CA SER A 103 17.73 24.06 -7.54
C SER A 103 17.79 24.70 -8.94
N GLU A 104 16.94 24.27 -9.87
CA GLU A 104 16.81 24.89 -11.19
C GLU A 104 15.95 26.17 -11.17
N LEU A 105 14.91 26.21 -10.33
CA LEU A 105 13.99 27.36 -10.27
C LEU A 105 14.59 28.60 -9.59
N PHE A 106 15.61 28.45 -8.73
CA PHE A 106 16.09 29.54 -7.86
C PHE A 106 17.60 29.76 -7.86
N TYR A 107 18.31 29.31 -8.90
CA TYR A 107 19.78 29.40 -8.99
C TYR A 107 20.35 30.84 -8.97
N ASN A 108 19.52 31.90 -9.03
CA ASN A 108 20.01 33.25 -9.32
C ASN A 108 19.73 34.35 -8.27
N ASP A 109 19.08 34.11 -7.13
CA ASP A 109 18.88 35.17 -6.11
C ASP A 109 19.07 34.67 -4.67
N PRO A 110 19.87 35.37 -3.83
CA PRO A 110 20.07 35.01 -2.43
C PRO A 110 18.83 35.38 -1.60
N TRP A 111 18.19 34.37 -1.01
CA TRP A 111 17.08 34.54 -0.06
C TRP A 111 17.58 34.88 1.35
N PRO A 112 16.80 35.62 2.16
CA PRO A 112 17.07 35.80 3.58
C PRO A 112 16.87 34.47 4.34
N GLU A 113 17.80 34.12 5.23
CA GLU A 113 17.86 32.84 5.98
C GLU A 113 16.57 32.47 6.74
N GLU A 114 15.74 33.47 7.07
CA GLU A 114 14.48 33.28 7.80
C GLU A 114 13.36 32.73 6.92
N ALA A 115 13.43 32.97 5.61
CA ALA A 115 12.40 32.57 4.65
C ALA A 115 12.55 31.11 4.18
N GLU A 116 13.75 30.52 4.26
CA GLU A 116 13.96 29.09 3.98
C GLU A 116 13.24 28.19 5.00
N VAL A 117 13.35 28.51 6.30
CA VAL A 117 12.74 27.71 7.37
C VAL A 117 11.21 27.76 7.30
N ILE A 118 10.65 28.93 7.02
CA ILE A 118 9.20 29.14 6.89
C ILE A 118 8.65 28.38 5.68
N THR A 119 9.36 28.40 4.55
CA THR A 119 8.94 27.69 3.33
C THR A 119 8.98 26.18 3.55
N ILE A 120 10.05 25.64 4.14
CA ILE A 120 10.15 24.21 4.44
C ILE A 120 9.02 23.77 5.39
N CYS A 121 8.72 24.54 6.44
CA CYS A 121 7.64 24.20 7.37
C CYS A 121 6.24 24.26 6.73
N LEU A 122 5.92 25.32 5.98
CA LEU A 122 4.61 25.48 5.33
C LEU A 122 4.34 24.41 4.27
N PHE A 123 5.38 23.93 3.58
CA PHE A 123 5.23 22.89 2.55
C PHE A 123 5.31 21.46 3.11
N SER A 124 5.91 21.21 4.27
CA SER A 124 6.00 19.85 4.85
C SER A 124 4.72 19.40 5.57
N ILE A 125 4.01 20.35 6.20
CA ILE A 125 2.85 20.07 7.07
C ILE A 125 1.63 19.49 6.31
N PRO A 126 1.27 19.97 5.10
CA PRO A 126 0.17 19.39 4.31
C PRO A 126 0.41 17.92 3.93
N PHE A 127 1.67 17.51 3.75
CA PHE A 127 2.01 16.14 3.36
C PHE A 127 2.06 15.19 4.56
N LEU A 128 2.45 15.66 5.75
CA LEU A 128 2.34 14.86 6.98
C LEU A 128 0.89 14.48 7.32
N ALA A 129 -0.08 15.35 7.02
CA ALA A 129 -1.50 15.06 7.21
C ALA A 129 -2.03 14.01 6.21
N LEU A 130 -1.45 13.91 5.01
CA LEU A 130 -1.81 12.89 4.01
C LEU A 130 -1.25 11.48 4.35
N TYR A 131 -0.30 11.38 5.28
CA TYR A 131 0.42 10.16 5.62
C TYR A 131 -0.01 9.51 6.94
N ILE A 132 -1.15 9.89 7.54
CA ILE A 132 -1.70 9.18 8.71
C ILE A 132 -2.63 8.06 8.20
N PRO A 133 -2.18 6.78 8.10
CA PRO A 133 -3.09 5.70 7.83
C PRO A 133 -3.93 5.43 9.07
N LEU A 134 -5.24 5.69 8.98
CA LEU A 134 -6.18 5.00 9.87
C LEU A 134 -6.41 3.59 9.29
N PRO A 135 -6.27 2.53 10.09
CA PRO A 135 -6.61 1.18 9.65
C PRO A 135 -8.14 1.08 9.57
N ILE A 136 -8.71 1.41 8.41
CA ILE A 136 -10.13 1.21 8.14
C ILE A 136 -10.25 0.01 7.20
N VAL A 137 -10.57 -1.15 7.79
CA VAL A 137 -10.97 -2.34 7.04
C VAL A 137 -12.38 -2.08 6.51
N PHE A 138 -12.53 -1.95 5.19
CA PHE A 138 -13.83 -1.85 4.55
C PHE A 138 -14.44 -3.26 4.43
N ASP A 139 -15.58 -3.47 5.08
CA ASP A 139 -16.52 -4.51 4.67
C ASP A 139 -17.41 -3.95 3.55
N GLU A 140 -17.84 -4.79 2.59
CA GLU A 140 -18.57 -4.44 1.35
C GLU A 140 -20.01 -3.93 1.59
N SER A 141 -20.22 -3.13 2.63
CA SER A 141 -21.50 -2.50 2.93
C SER A 141 -21.62 -1.12 2.26
N LYS A 142 -22.87 -0.72 1.97
CA LYS A 142 -23.26 0.47 1.20
C LYS A 142 -22.90 1.82 1.85
N ASP A 143 -22.05 1.85 2.87
CA ASP A 143 -21.76 3.01 3.70
C ASP A 143 -20.33 3.58 3.49
N ALA A 144 -19.59 3.10 2.49
CA ALA A 144 -18.24 3.61 2.19
C ALA A 144 -18.19 5.14 1.97
N GLY A 145 -19.21 5.71 1.34
CA GLY A 145 -19.31 7.17 1.14
C GLY A 145 -19.47 7.96 2.44
N PHE A 146 -20.15 7.38 3.44
CA PHE A 146 -20.34 8.00 4.76
C PHE A 146 -19.01 8.13 5.51
N TRP A 147 -18.20 7.07 5.54
CA TRP A 147 -16.93 7.06 6.24
C TRP A 147 -15.88 7.97 5.59
N ILE A 148 -15.89 8.06 4.26
CA ILE A 148 -15.02 8.98 3.52
C ILE A 148 -15.39 10.44 3.83
N GLY A 149 -16.69 10.78 3.79
CA GLY A 149 -17.17 12.13 4.12
C GLY A 149 -16.85 12.54 5.56
N TYR A 150 -17.07 11.64 6.51
CA TYR A 150 -16.77 11.88 7.93
C TYR A 150 -15.27 12.08 8.18
N SER A 151 -14.43 11.25 7.55
CA SER A 151 -12.97 11.37 7.66
C SER A 151 -12.48 12.71 7.08
N LEU A 152 -13.00 13.13 5.93
CA LEU A 152 -12.67 14.43 5.32
C LEU A 152 -13.05 15.62 6.21
N LEU A 153 -14.19 15.57 6.90
CA LEU A 153 -14.61 16.63 7.82
C LEU A 153 -13.69 16.72 9.05
N ILE A 154 -13.25 15.58 9.58
CA ILE A 154 -12.26 15.56 10.66
C ILE A 154 -10.93 16.15 10.19
N TYR A 155 -10.44 15.74 9.00
CA TYR A 155 -9.22 16.29 8.43
C TYR A 155 -9.29 17.80 8.22
N LEU A 156 -10.40 18.31 7.67
CA LEU A 156 -10.60 19.74 7.46
C LEU A 156 -10.63 20.50 8.79
N SER A 157 -11.28 19.94 9.82
CA SER A 157 -11.33 20.52 11.16
C SER A 157 -9.94 20.62 11.80
N ILE A 158 -9.16 19.53 11.76
CA ILE A 158 -7.79 19.50 12.28
C ILE A 158 -6.91 20.49 11.52
N TYR A 159 -7.03 20.55 10.19
CA TYR A 159 -6.27 21.48 9.35
C TYR A 159 -6.56 22.95 9.69
N CYS A 160 -7.83 23.31 9.87
CA CYS A 160 -8.22 24.66 10.31
C CYS A 160 -7.66 25.02 11.70
N HIS A 161 -7.66 24.07 12.64
CA HIS A 161 -7.09 24.30 13.99
C HIS A 161 -5.57 24.43 13.95
N LEU A 162 -4.89 23.64 13.12
CA LEU A 162 -3.44 23.76 12.93
C LEU A 162 -3.07 25.10 12.29
N ILE A 163 -3.79 25.53 11.25
CA ILE A 163 -3.57 26.86 10.65
C ILE A 163 -3.76 27.96 11.69
N TYR A 164 -4.83 27.90 12.49
CA TYR A 164 -5.09 28.87 13.55
C TYR A 164 -3.99 28.88 14.62
N PHE A 165 -3.56 27.70 15.07
CA PHE A 165 -2.51 27.57 16.06
C PHE A 165 -1.17 28.13 15.56
N TRP A 166 -0.78 27.79 14.33
CA TRP A 166 0.47 28.25 13.74
C TRP A 166 0.44 29.72 13.35
N SER A 167 -0.70 30.25 12.90
CA SER A 167 -0.83 31.68 12.60
C SER A 167 -0.70 32.53 13.87
N LYS A 168 -1.24 32.05 14.99
CA LYS A 168 -1.06 32.68 16.31
C LYS A 168 0.38 32.58 16.79
N LEU A 169 1.04 31.44 16.60
CA LEU A 169 2.42 31.22 17.05
C LEU A 169 3.45 32.03 16.26
N ILE A 170 3.28 32.15 14.95
CA ILE A 170 4.28 32.74 14.04
C ILE A 170 4.10 34.25 13.91
N PHE A 171 2.86 34.72 13.78
CA PHE A 171 2.60 36.11 13.42
C PHE A 171 2.14 36.97 14.61
N ASP A 172 1.96 36.36 15.80
CA ASP A 172 1.40 37.01 16.99
C ASP A 172 0.12 37.81 16.67
N ILE A 173 -0.65 37.33 15.68
CA ILE A 173 -1.88 37.97 15.23
C ILE A 173 -2.97 37.58 16.22
N GLU A 174 -3.50 38.57 16.94
CA GLU A 174 -4.73 38.45 17.73
C GLU A 174 -5.93 38.26 16.77
N TRP A 175 -6.25 37.00 16.47
CA TRP A 175 -7.40 36.60 15.63
C TRP A 175 -8.77 36.85 16.27
N GLU A 176 -8.85 37.61 17.38
CA GLU A 176 -10.10 37.87 18.11
C GLU A 176 -11.18 38.57 17.26
N THR A 177 -10.84 39.08 16.09
CA THR A 177 -11.76 39.77 15.17
C THR A 177 -11.99 39.08 13.82
N TYR A 178 -11.29 37.98 13.49
CA TYR A 178 -11.28 37.43 12.11
C TYR A 178 -11.62 35.94 11.96
N LEU A 179 -12.04 35.22 13.02
CA LEU A 179 -12.93 34.08 12.79
C LEU A 179 -14.33 34.61 12.52
N ASN A 180 -14.57 34.92 11.24
CA ASN A 180 -15.83 35.47 10.78
C ASN A 180 -16.97 34.54 11.26
N PRO A 181 -17.95 35.01 12.03
CA PRO A 181 -19.10 34.19 12.47
C PRO A 181 -19.81 33.51 11.30
N VAL A 182 -19.64 34.05 10.08
CA VAL A 182 -20.03 33.43 8.81
C VAL A 182 -19.48 32.01 8.65
N THR A 183 -18.23 31.72 9.01
CA THR A 183 -17.64 30.38 8.84
C THR A 183 -18.29 29.36 9.79
N TRP A 184 -18.58 29.77 11.02
CA TRP A 184 -19.31 28.95 11.99
C TRP A 184 -20.78 28.77 11.59
N ILE A 185 -21.42 29.81 11.07
CA ILE A 185 -22.80 29.75 10.55
C ILE A 185 -22.86 28.81 9.35
N VAL A 186 -21.90 28.87 8.43
CA VAL A 186 -21.83 27.97 7.28
C VAL A 186 -21.65 26.52 7.74
N ALA A 187 -20.73 26.26 8.66
CA ALA A 187 -20.55 24.91 9.24
C ALA A 187 -21.83 24.41 9.95
N LEU A 188 -22.52 25.27 10.70
CA LEU A 188 -23.78 24.95 11.36
C LEU A 188 -24.90 24.65 10.36
N VAL A 189 -25.00 25.42 9.27
CA VAL A 189 -25.99 25.21 8.20
C VAL A 189 -25.76 23.88 7.49
N PHE A 190 -24.50 23.53 7.18
CA PHE A 190 -24.17 22.22 6.61
C PHE A 190 -24.50 21.07 7.58
N PHE A 191 -24.23 21.27 8.88
CA PHE A 191 -24.56 20.27 9.90
C PHE A 191 -26.08 20.05 10.06
N ILE A 192 -26.87 21.14 10.06
CA ILE A 192 -28.33 21.06 10.14
C ILE A 192 -28.90 20.40 8.86
N TRP A 193 -28.42 20.79 7.68
CA TRP A 193 -28.83 20.18 6.41
C TRP A 193 -28.55 18.67 6.39
N TYR A 194 -27.38 18.26 6.88
CA TYR A 194 -27.01 16.86 7.05
C TYR A 194 -27.96 16.10 7.99
N LEU A 195 -28.34 16.68 9.14
CA LEU A 195 -29.30 16.05 10.06
C LEU A 195 -30.69 15.89 9.43
N VAL A 196 -31.12 16.85 8.61
CA VAL A 196 -32.38 16.77 7.87
C VAL A 196 -32.35 15.67 6.82
N ASP A 197 -31.25 15.54 6.06
CA ASP A 197 -31.09 14.48 5.06
C ASP A 197 -31.03 13.08 5.70
N LEU A 198 -30.33 12.95 6.85
CA LEU A 198 -30.29 11.71 7.63
C LEU A 198 -31.69 11.31 8.15
N ALA A 199 -32.47 12.29 8.62
CA ALA A 199 -33.84 12.06 9.08
C ALA A 199 -34.76 11.67 7.91
N ALA A 200 -34.64 12.34 6.76
CA ALA A 200 -35.42 12.04 5.55
C ALA A 200 -35.13 10.62 5.02
N ASN A 201 -33.85 10.22 4.99
CA ASN A 201 -33.45 8.89 4.53
C ASN A 201 -33.86 7.75 5.48
N LYS A 202 -33.95 8.01 6.79
CA LYS A 202 -34.50 7.03 7.74
C LYS A 202 -36.03 6.89 7.66
N MET A 203 -36.73 7.96 7.28
CA MET A 203 -38.20 7.98 7.18
C MET A 203 -38.74 7.44 5.84
N CYS A 204 -37.90 7.30 4.81
CA CYS A 204 -38.30 6.83 3.47
C CYS A 204 -38.16 5.32 3.22
N LYS A 205 -37.93 4.49 4.24
CA LYS A 205 -38.11 3.04 4.09
C LYS A 205 -39.60 2.71 4.20
N LYS A 206 -40.19 2.31 3.07
CA LYS A 206 -41.60 1.89 2.99
C LYS A 206 -41.88 0.79 4.04
N PRO A 207 -42.93 0.92 4.87
CA PRO A 207 -43.29 -0.05 5.92
C PRO A 207 -43.94 -1.33 5.37
N GLU A 208 -43.74 -1.64 4.09
CA GLU A 208 -44.40 -2.75 3.40
C GLU A 208 -43.48 -3.98 3.26
N GLU A 209 -42.16 -3.79 3.27
CA GLU A 209 -41.17 -4.89 3.21
C GLU A 209 -40.76 -5.40 4.62
N GLN A 210 -41.10 -4.66 5.68
CA GLN A 210 -40.84 -5.06 7.07
C GLN A 210 -41.91 -6.03 7.60
N ARG A 211 -43.11 -6.07 6.99
CA ARG A 211 -44.24 -6.88 7.49
C ARG A 211 -44.20 -8.35 7.07
N GLU A 212 -43.37 -8.74 6.09
CA GLU A 212 -43.14 -10.15 5.76
C GLU A 212 -42.01 -10.80 6.57
N LEU A 213 -41.18 -10.01 7.28
CA LEU A 213 -40.10 -10.56 8.11
C LEU A 213 -40.51 -10.87 9.56
N ASP A 214 -41.64 -10.32 10.03
CA ASP A 214 -42.11 -10.48 11.41
C ASP A 214 -42.89 -11.79 11.67
N HIS A 215 -43.02 -12.66 10.66
CA HIS A 215 -43.69 -13.97 10.79
C HIS A 215 -42.77 -15.18 10.60
N ILE A 216 -41.44 -14.99 10.52
CA ILE A 216 -40.51 -16.10 10.65
C ILE A 216 -40.36 -16.41 12.15
N PRO A 217 -40.74 -17.61 12.65
CA PRO A 217 -40.58 -17.95 14.05
C PRO A 217 -39.10 -17.78 14.43
N ALA A 218 -38.82 -17.12 15.55
CA ALA A 218 -37.46 -16.85 16.04
C ALA A 218 -36.55 -18.11 16.14
N ILE A 219 -37.16 -19.31 16.11
CA ILE A 219 -36.50 -20.61 16.08
C ILE A 219 -35.74 -20.86 14.76
N ASP A 220 -36.23 -20.34 13.63
CA ASP A 220 -35.65 -20.58 12.29
C ASP A 220 -34.39 -19.70 12.04
N ALA A 221 -34.35 -18.49 12.60
CA ALA A 221 -33.18 -17.62 12.50
C ALA A 221 -31.94 -18.20 13.23
N ASP A 222 -32.12 -18.78 14.43
CA ASP A 222 -31.03 -19.43 15.17
C ASP A 222 -30.56 -20.72 14.46
N PHE A 223 -31.48 -21.49 13.88
CA PHE A 223 -31.12 -22.68 13.10
C PHE A 223 -30.24 -22.33 11.89
N ARG A 224 -30.64 -21.34 11.08
CA ARG A 224 -29.85 -20.88 9.92
C ARG A 224 -28.52 -20.24 10.32
N ALA A 225 -28.44 -19.61 11.49
CA ALA A 225 -27.17 -19.10 12.02
C ALA A 225 -26.21 -20.24 12.39
N ARG A 226 -26.72 -21.31 13.03
CA ARG A 226 -25.91 -22.51 13.37
C ARG A 226 -25.51 -23.31 12.14
N GLU A 227 -26.33 -23.35 11.10
CA GLU A 227 -26.03 -24.02 9.84
C GLU A 227 -24.90 -23.30 9.10
N ARG A 228 -25.00 -21.96 8.95
CA ARG A 228 -23.90 -21.13 8.41
C ARG A 228 -22.60 -21.25 9.21
N SER A 229 -22.69 -21.39 10.53
CA SER A 229 -21.52 -21.61 11.38
C SER A 229 -20.86 -22.98 11.12
N ARG A 230 -21.62 -24.02 10.78
CA ARG A 230 -21.08 -25.33 10.39
C ARG A 230 -20.42 -25.28 9.03
N GLU A 231 -21.09 -24.71 8.03
CA GLU A 231 -20.52 -24.53 6.69
C GLU A 231 -19.21 -23.74 6.72
N TYR A 232 -19.15 -22.69 7.56
CA TYR A 232 -17.93 -21.91 7.75
C TYR A 232 -16.79 -22.73 8.38
N LYS A 233 -17.10 -23.58 9.36
CA LYS A 233 -16.10 -24.49 9.97
C LYS A 233 -15.58 -25.52 8.97
N ASP A 234 -16.46 -26.09 8.15
CA ASP A 234 -16.07 -27.06 7.12
C ASP A 234 -15.19 -26.39 6.06
N CYS A 235 -15.50 -25.16 5.67
CA CYS A 235 -14.70 -24.36 4.76
C CYS A 235 -13.30 -24.06 5.33
N ILE A 236 -13.20 -23.67 6.60
CA ILE A 236 -11.91 -23.48 7.29
C ILE A 236 -11.11 -24.78 7.31
N MET A 237 -11.74 -25.90 7.65
CA MET A 237 -11.06 -27.20 7.72
C MET A 237 -10.53 -27.64 6.34
N GLN A 238 -11.30 -27.42 5.27
CA GLN A 238 -10.83 -27.69 3.90
C GLN A 238 -9.66 -26.78 3.51
N PHE A 239 -9.71 -25.50 3.88
CA PHE A 239 -8.62 -24.57 3.64
C PHE A 239 -7.32 -24.99 4.36
N GLU A 240 -7.40 -25.36 5.64
CA GLU A 240 -6.25 -25.86 6.40
C GLU A 240 -5.65 -27.13 5.79
N LEU A 241 -6.50 -28.04 5.30
CA LEU A 241 -6.05 -29.25 4.60
C LEU A 241 -5.28 -28.89 3.32
N HIS A 242 -5.80 -27.94 2.53
CA HIS A 242 -5.15 -27.49 1.30
C HIS A 242 -3.80 -26.81 1.57
N VAL A 243 -3.70 -26.00 2.63
CA VAL A 243 -2.43 -25.40 3.07
C VAL A 243 -1.42 -26.48 3.45
N LYS A 244 -1.82 -27.51 4.21
CA LYS A 244 -0.95 -28.64 4.55
C LYS A 244 -0.48 -29.42 3.32
N GLN A 245 -1.34 -29.59 2.32
CA GLN A 245 -0.97 -30.24 1.06
C GLN A 245 0.04 -29.40 0.27
N GLN A 246 -0.14 -28.08 0.19
CA GLN A 246 0.81 -27.18 -0.48
C GLN A 246 2.18 -27.19 0.21
N ASP A 247 2.22 -27.19 1.55
CA ASP A 247 3.47 -27.32 2.30
C ASP A 247 4.21 -28.62 2.00
N GLN A 248 3.49 -29.74 1.82
CA GLN A 248 4.11 -31.00 1.41
C GLN A 248 4.69 -30.92 -0.01
N ILE A 249 3.99 -30.29 -0.95
CA ILE A 249 4.47 -30.09 -2.32
C ILE A 249 5.76 -29.25 -2.30
N ILE A 250 5.78 -28.14 -1.56
CA ILE A 250 6.96 -27.27 -1.44
C ILE A 250 8.15 -28.02 -0.81
N ARG A 251 7.91 -28.82 0.24
CA ARG A 251 8.97 -29.66 0.85
C ARG A 251 9.51 -30.71 -0.13
N ASN A 252 8.66 -31.29 -0.96
CA ASN A 252 9.08 -32.25 -1.99
C ASN A 252 9.92 -31.58 -3.09
N GLN A 253 9.53 -30.37 -3.52
CA GLN A 253 10.30 -29.60 -4.50
C GLN A 253 11.67 -29.19 -3.95
N ARG A 254 11.75 -28.74 -2.69
CA ARG A 254 13.04 -28.41 -2.05
C ARG A 254 13.99 -29.61 -2.00
N ARG A 255 13.48 -30.79 -1.63
CA ARG A 255 14.26 -32.04 -1.65
C ARG A 255 14.79 -32.39 -3.05
N LYS A 256 13.97 -32.23 -4.10
CA LYS A 256 14.42 -32.45 -5.49
C LYS A 256 15.50 -31.47 -5.91
N ILE A 257 15.39 -30.19 -5.53
CA ILE A 257 16.40 -29.17 -5.85
C ILE A 257 17.73 -29.49 -5.15
N GLU A 258 17.70 -29.88 -3.87
CA GLU A 258 18.91 -30.30 -3.14
C GLU A 258 19.56 -31.55 -3.75
N GLU A 259 18.76 -32.51 -4.21
CA GLU A 259 19.27 -33.71 -4.89
C GLU A 259 19.95 -33.34 -6.23
N LEU A 260 19.35 -32.44 -7.01
CA LEU A 260 19.95 -31.95 -8.26
C LEU A 260 21.25 -31.19 -8.03
N LYS A 261 21.31 -30.35 -6.98
CA LYS A 261 22.55 -29.66 -6.60
C LYS A 261 23.67 -30.63 -6.25
N ARG A 262 23.39 -31.66 -5.47
CA ARG A 262 24.38 -32.72 -5.15
C ARG A 262 24.87 -33.47 -6.38
N ARG A 263 24.00 -33.69 -7.37
CA ARG A 263 24.41 -34.31 -8.65
C ARG A 263 25.32 -33.39 -9.47
N GLN A 264 25.10 -32.08 -9.44
CA GLN A 264 25.96 -31.12 -10.12
C GLN A 264 27.34 -31.02 -9.46
N GLU A 265 27.40 -30.97 -8.13
CA GLU A 265 28.67 -30.94 -7.38
C GLU A 265 29.51 -32.21 -7.60
N ASN A 266 28.87 -33.38 -7.65
CA ASN A 266 29.58 -34.63 -7.93
C ASN A 266 30.10 -34.73 -9.37
N ASN A 267 29.49 -34.01 -10.32
CA ASN A 267 29.92 -34.02 -11.72
C ASN A 267 31.06 -33.01 -12.00
N SER A 268 31.21 -31.96 -11.18
CA SER A 268 32.24 -30.92 -11.41
C SER A 268 33.67 -31.35 -11.07
N ASP A 269 33.87 -32.46 -10.36
CA ASP A 269 35.19 -32.94 -9.94
C ASP A 269 35.88 -33.85 -10.98
N SER A 270 35.28 -34.06 -12.16
CA SER A 270 35.83 -34.96 -13.20
C SER A 270 36.55 -34.28 -14.37
N ASP A 271 36.61 -32.94 -14.43
CA ASP A 271 37.15 -32.20 -15.58
C ASP A 271 38.37 -31.32 -15.23
N SER A 272 39.39 -31.90 -14.59
CA SER A 272 40.70 -31.26 -14.48
C SER A 272 41.82 -32.21 -14.88
N GLU A 273 42.11 -32.27 -16.18
CA GLU A 273 43.46 -32.36 -16.77
C GLU A 273 43.32 -32.74 -18.25
N LEU A 274 43.26 -31.73 -19.13
CA LEU A 274 43.72 -31.87 -20.51
C LEU A 274 44.11 -30.50 -21.06
N ASP A 275 45.42 -30.34 -21.19
CA ASP A 275 46.10 -29.18 -21.74
C ASP A 275 45.78 -28.97 -23.23
N SER A 276 45.93 -27.69 -23.59
CA SER A 276 46.49 -27.22 -24.86
C SER A 276 45.65 -27.31 -26.14
N GLU A 277 45.46 -26.09 -26.66
CA GLU A 277 45.82 -25.67 -28.02
C GLU A 277 44.87 -25.99 -29.20
N THR A 278 44.46 -24.88 -29.82
CA THR A 278 44.42 -24.66 -31.28
C THR A 278 43.06 -24.65 -31.98
N SER A 279 42.93 -23.63 -32.84
CA SER A 279 42.00 -23.42 -33.97
C SER A 279 40.52 -23.25 -33.62
N SER A 280 39.93 -22.05 -33.71
CA SER A 280 39.56 -21.34 -34.95
C SER A 280 38.77 -22.20 -35.95
N GLU A 281 37.57 -21.70 -36.26
CA GLU A 281 36.66 -22.05 -37.36
C GLU A 281 35.45 -22.94 -37.06
N SER A 282 34.29 -22.28 -37.27
CA SER A 282 33.05 -22.76 -37.86
C SER A 282 32.35 -23.97 -37.24
N SER A 283 31.18 -23.69 -36.67
CA SER A 283 29.90 -24.18 -37.24
C SER A 283 28.75 -23.64 -36.40
N GLU A 284 27.98 -22.74 -37.01
CA GLU A 284 26.63 -22.39 -36.60
C GLU A 284 25.75 -23.64 -36.75
N GLU A 285 25.59 -24.42 -35.68
CA GLU A 285 24.65 -25.53 -35.66
C GLU A 285 23.98 -25.61 -34.29
N SER A 286 22.67 -25.89 -34.32
CA SER A 286 21.72 -25.95 -33.20
C SER A 286 21.25 -24.59 -32.66
N SER A 287 19.97 -24.34 -32.46
CA SER A 287 18.87 -25.27 -32.26
C SER A 287 17.60 -24.60 -32.77
N GLU A 288 17.10 -25.08 -33.90
CA GLU A 288 15.69 -24.99 -34.21
C GLU A 288 14.98 -25.95 -33.24
N PHE A 289 14.83 -25.49 -32.00
CA PHE A 289 13.92 -26.09 -31.04
C PHE A 289 12.53 -25.80 -31.60
N CYS A 290 12.04 -26.74 -32.42
CA CYS A 290 10.65 -26.77 -32.82
C CYS A 290 9.84 -26.82 -31.53
N TYR A 291 9.30 -25.69 -31.09
CA TYR A 291 8.27 -25.68 -30.06
C TYR A 291 7.18 -26.59 -30.61
N GLU A 292 7.07 -27.79 -30.03
CA GLU A 292 5.96 -28.68 -30.28
C GLU A 292 4.71 -27.82 -30.15
N ASP A 293 4.00 -27.74 -31.28
CA ASP A 293 2.77 -27.02 -31.50
C ASP A 293 1.75 -27.63 -30.53
N ASN A 294 1.84 -27.20 -29.27
CA ASN A 294 0.98 -27.67 -28.20
C ASN A 294 -0.37 -27.04 -28.51
N GLU A 295 -1.17 -27.83 -29.23
CA GLU A 295 -2.53 -27.48 -29.57
C GLU A 295 -3.19 -26.84 -28.34
N PRO A 296 -3.81 -25.66 -28.49
CA PRO A 296 -4.34 -24.93 -27.36
C PRO A 296 -5.35 -25.82 -26.63
N LYS A 297 -5.15 -26.01 -25.32
CA LYS A 297 -6.02 -26.80 -24.44
C LYS A 297 -6.81 -25.87 -23.53
N CYS A 298 -8.01 -26.29 -23.13
CA CYS A 298 -8.76 -25.53 -22.16
C CYS A 298 -8.09 -25.64 -20.78
N PRO A 299 -7.86 -24.51 -20.07
CA PRO A 299 -7.11 -24.52 -18.81
C PRO A 299 -7.89 -25.11 -17.62
N ILE A 300 -9.17 -25.47 -17.80
CA ILE A 300 -10.05 -25.94 -16.73
C ILE A 300 -10.16 -27.47 -16.75
N ASP A 301 -10.44 -28.05 -17.91
CA ASP A 301 -10.57 -29.50 -18.10
C ASP A 301 -9.30 -30.15 -18.70
N LEU A 302 -8.36 -29.35 -19.22
CA LEU A 302 -7.14 -29.77 -19.89
C LEU A 302 -7.37 -30.56 -21.18
N GLU A 303 -8.57 -30.46 -21.76
CA GLU A 303 -8.94 -31.10 -23.02
C GLU A 303 -8.69 -30.15 -24.21
N ASP A 304 -8.42 -30.74 -25.38
CA ASP A 304 -8.09 -30.00 -26.60
C ASP A 304 -9.34 -29.30 -27.16
N PHE A 305 -9.20 -28.09 -27.71
CA PHE A 305 -10.34 -27.36 -28.31
C PHE A 305 -10.89 -27.99 -29.60
N ASN A 306 -10.26 -29.06 -30.11
CA ASN A 306 -10.60 -29.74 -31.36
C ASN A 306 -11.72 -30.79 -31.22
N ASP A 307 -12.30 -30.95 -30.04
CA ASP A 307 -13.36 -31.92 -29.74
C ASP A 307 -14.77 -31.50 -30.22
N GLY A 308 -14.89 -30.33 -30.86
CA GLY A 308 -16.15 -29.79 -31.36
C GLY A 308 -17.04 -29.14 -30.30
N ARG A 309 -16.57 -29.00 -29.05
CA ARG A 309 -17.30 -28.24 -28.03
C ARG A 309 -17.20 -26.73 -28.30
N PRO A 310 -18.25 -25.96 -27.97
CA PRO A 310 -18.23 -24.52 -28.15
C PRO A 310 -17.16 -23.87 -27.26
N VAL A 311 -16.36 -22.99 -27.83
CA VAL A 311 -15.31 -22.22 -27.14
C VAL A 311 -15.77 -20.79 -26.95
N LYS A 312 -15.52 -20.24 -25.76
CA LYS A 312 -15.79 -18.86 -25.40
C LYS A 312 -14.52 -18.13 -25.04
N GLU A 313 -14.36 -16.93 -25.59
CA GLU A 313 -13.27 -16.02 -25.26
C GLU A 313 -13.66 -15.10 -24.11
N CYS A 314 -12.72 -14.87 -23.19
CA CYS A 314 -12.88 -13.86 -22.16
C CYS A 314 -12.75 -12.45 -22.78
N ASN A 315 -13.81 -11.63 -22.67
CA ASN A 315 -13.92 -10.32 -23.32
C ASN A 315 -12.71 -9.37 -23.12
N ARG A 316 -12.00 -9.50 -22.00
CA ARG A 316 -10.94 -8.54 -21.61
C ARG A 316 -9.52 -9.02 -21.89
N CYS A 317 -9.30 -10.34 -21.87
CA CYS A 317 -7.96 -10.92 -21.99
C CYS A 317 -7.82 -11.91 -23.15
N ASN A 318 -8.89 -12.14 -23.92
CA ASN A 318 -8.94 -13.04 -25.08
C ASN A 318 -8.51 -14.48 -24.81
N ASN A 319 -8.44 -14.87 -23.54
CA ASN A 319 -8.16 -16.25 -23.14
C ASN A 319 -9.37 -17.13 -23.48
N LYS A 320 -9.10 -18.23 -24.17
CA LYS A 320 -10.11 -19.21 -24.64
C LYS A 320 -10.35 -20.29 -23.59
N MET A 321 -11.60 -20.73 -23.49
CA MET A 321 -12.03 -21.86 -22.66
C MET A 321 -13.33 -22.44 -23.21
N HIS A 322 -13.64 -23.71 -22.95
CA HIS A 322 -14.95 -24.28 -23.31
C HIS A 322 -16.08 -23.45 -22.67
N GLU A 323 -17.18 -23.25 -23.38
CA GLU A 323 -18.28 -22.40 -22.91
C GLU A 323 -18.87 -22.91 -21.59
N GLU A 324 -18.92 -24.23 -21.41
CA GLU A 324 -19.35 -24.84 -20.16
C GLU A 324 -18.38 -24.51 -19.01
N CYS A 325 -17.08 -24.72 -19.24
CA CYS A 325 -16.02 -24.38 -18.29
C CYS A 325 -16.01 -22.89 -17.95
N TYR A 326 -16.27 -22.01 -18.93
CA TYR A 326 -16.45 -20.57 -18.72
C TYR A 326 -17.59 -20.28 -17.75
N ARG A 327 -18.78 -20.83 -18.00
CA ARG A 327 -19.96 -20.59 -17.16
C ARG A 327 -19.77 -21.13 -15.75
N GLN A 328 -19.27 -22.36 -15.61
CA GLN A 328 -19.03 -22.98 -14.31
C GLN A 328 -17.99 -22.19 -13.50
N TRP A 329 -16.87 -21.82 -14.12
CA TRP A 329 -15.81 -21.07 -13.44
C TRP A 329 -16.30 -19.70 -13.00
N PHE A 330 -16.99 -18.95 -13.86
CA PHE A 330 -17.44 -17.60 -13.51
C PHE A 330 -18.63 -17.55 -12.55
N ASN A 331 -19.37 -18.66 -12.39
CA ASN A 331 -20.33 -18.81 -11.30
C ASN A 331 -19.64 -18.97 -9.93
N MET A 332 -18.45 -19.57 -9.88
CA MET A 332 -17.69 -19.78 -8.64
C MET A 332 -16.70 -18.64 -8.35
N LYS A 333 -16.01 -18.13 -9.38
CA LYS A 333 -14.92 -17.15 -9.29
C LYS A 333 -15.07 -16.09 -10.37
N LYS A 334 -15.13 -14.82 -9.96
CA LYS A 334 -15.29 -13.67 -10.88
C LYS A 334 -14.00 -13.28 -11.66
N LYS A 335 -12.97 -14.12 -11.68
CA LYS A 335 -11.64 -13.82 -12.26
C LYS A 335 -11.18 -14.93 -13.21
N CYS A 336 -10.54 -14.55 -14.30
CA CYS A 336 -9.96 -15.46 -15.29
C CYS A 336 -8.91 -16.38 -14.62
N PRO A 337 -8.94 -17.71 -14.85
CA PRO A 337 -7.98 -18.65 -14.28
C PRO A 337 -6.54 -18.42 -14.77
N LEU A 338 -6.37 -17.87 -15.99
CA LEU A 338 -5.06 -17.68 -16.61
C LEU A 338 -4.39 -16.36 -16.21
N CYS A 339 -5.13 -15.26 -16.17
CA CYS A 339 -4.54 -13.92 -15.93
C CYS A 339 -5.08 -13.21 -14.69
N GLY A 340 -6.07 -13.77 -13.99
CA GLY A 340 -6.69 -13.14 -12.81
C GLY A 340 -7.55 -11.91 -13.09
N LEU A 341 -7.66 -11.48 -14.35
CA LEU A 341 -8.49 -10.34 -14.74
C LEU A 341 -9.97 -10.71 -14.72
N VAL A 342 -10.78 -9.70 -14.45
CA VAL A 342 -12.22 -9.79 -14.33
C VAL A 342 -12.87 -9.56 -15.72
N PRO A 343 -13.83 -10.40 -16.16
CA PRO A 343 -14.30 -10.46 -17.55
C PRO A 343 -15.35 -9.39 -17.93
N TYR A 344 -15.64 -8.45 -17.03
CA TYR A 344 -16.66 -7.41 -17.21
C TYR A 344 -16.06 -6.01 -17.32
#